data_AF-A0A7J2HY44-F1
#
_entry.id   AF-A0A7J2HY44-F1
#
_cell.length_a   1.000
_cell.length_b   1.000
_cell.length_c   1.000
_cell.angle_alpha   90.00
_cell.angle_beta   90.00
_cell.angle_gamma   90.00
#
_symmetry.space_group_name_H-M   'P 1'
#
loop_
_entity.id
_entity.type
_entity.pdbx_description
1 polymer ?
#
loop_
_entity_poly.entity_id
_entity_poly.type
_entity_poly.pdbx_seq_one_letter_code
_entity_poly.pdbx_strand_id
1 'polypeptide(L)'
;REYVQEHKFDVDLDPDKVYIAFAASDLGLNNMQDFYYEMWLDKRRGEVPINWWLDPIVVDFCPGIVEYYYETKTPNDYFYSAHVGGRIRPSDFPYLEEYLTRGQKYLDMCSLKVVAFSNHNKKDEAVFELYSKLLDVEGFSFGFGPEFIEELWYVDDKVWIVPRFMGDPREAYEAIREYIESSKRRPLFIIIGVGLWHFPKVEDLLEIKEELKKSYGDEILFCRVDELIGAAKAYRSLEGRARGRYRVIWILVLLTLICTLIVLLHFLKTPR
;
A
#
# COMPACT_ATOMS: atom_id res chain seq x y z
N ARG A 1 2.46 -16.99 -21.75
CA ARG A 1 1.78 -17.62 -20.60
C ARG A 1 1.39 -16.49 -19.66
N GLU A 2 0.19 -16.55 -19.09
CA GLU A 2 -0.26 -15.60 -18.08
C GLU A 2 -0.26 -16.30 -16.72
N TYR A 3 0.19 -15.59 -15.69
CA TYR A 3 0.21 -16.03 -14.30
C TYR A 3 -0.79 -15.16 -13.55
N VAL A 4 -1.88 -15.79 -13.11
CA VAL A 4 -3.03 -15.06 -12.53
C VAL A 4 -3.06 -15.29 -11.04
N GLN A 5 -3.28 -14.20 -10.28
CA GLN A 5 -3.55 -14.26 -8.85
C GLN A 5 -4.89 -13.57 -8.53
N GLU A 6 -5.50 -13.96 -7.42
CA GLU A 6 -6.76 -13.36 -6.97
C GLU A 6 -6.51 -11.99 -6.31
N HIS A 7 -7.29 -11.00 -6.72
CA HIS A 7 -7.26 -9.63 -6.22
C HIS A 7 -8.48 -9.32 -5.35
N LYS A 8 -8.27 -8.75 -4.16
CA LYS A 8 -9.29 -8.37 -3.19
C LYS A 8 -9.21 -6.88 -2.85
N PHE A 9 -9.46 -6.04 -3.85
CA PHE A 9 -9.49 -4.58 -3.67
C PHE A 9 -10.82 -4.06 -3.12
N ASP A 10 -11.90 -4.84 -3.25
CA ASP A 10 -13.19 -4.53 -2.64
C ASP A 10 -13.22 -5.12 -1.24
N VAL A 11 -13.05 -4.26 -0.24
CA VAL A 11 -12.99 -4.64 1.17
C VAL A 11 -13.99 -3.83 1.98
N ASP A 12 -14.61 -4.47 2.97
CA ASP A 12 -15.44 -3.78 3.94
C ASP A 12 -14.53 -3.05 4.94
N LEU A 13 -14.40 -1.74 4.75
CA LEU A 13 -13.52 -0.92 5.57
C LEU A 13 -14.11 -0.72 6.96
N ASP A 14 -13.45 -1.30 7.96
CA ASP A 14 -13.60 -0.92 9.35
C ASP A 14 -12.74 0.33 9.65
N PRO A 15 -13.35 1.48 10.02
CA PRO A 15 -12.64 2.75 10.21
C PRO A 15 -11.84 2.82 11.51
N ASP A 16 -11.99 1.86 12.42
CA ASP A 16 -11.31 1.85 13.72
C ASP A 16 -10.04 0.98 13.73
N LYS A 17 -9.75 0.28 12.63
CA LYS A 17 -8.63 -0.68 12.54
C LYS A 17 -7.29 -0.06 12.17
N VAL A 18 -6.24 -0.78 12.52
CA VAL A 18 -4.89 -0.66 11.97
C VAL A 18 -4.68 -1.84 11.01
N TYR A 19 -4.64 -1.55 9.72
CA TYR A 19 -4.37 -2.54 8.68
C TYR A 19 -2.87 -2.70 8.51
N ILE A 20 -2.37 -3.94 8.55
CA ILE A 20 -0.94 -4.25 8.48
C ILE A 20 -0.69 -5.30 7.40
N ALA A 21 0.26 -5.04 6.51
CA ALA A 21 0.72 -5.98 5.50
C ALA A 21 2.24 -6.23 5.64
N PHE A 22 2.64 -7.49 5.73
CA PHE A 22 4.05 -7.89 5.63
C PHE A 22 4.49 -7.95 4.17
N ALA A 23 5.56 -7.25 3.80
CA ALA A 23 6.10 -7.21 2.44
C ALA A 23 7.55 -7.70 2.44
N ALA A 24 7.75 -8.95 2.03
CA ALA A 24 9.05 -9.62 1.99
C ALA A 24 9.84 -9.27 0.73
N SER A 25 11.07 -8.80 0.91
CA SER A 25 11.94 -8.35 -0.17
C SER A 25 13.42 -8.41 0.21
N ASP A 26 14.29 -8.77 -0.74
CA ASP A 26 15.74 -8.47 -0.69
C ASP A 26 16.19 -7.38 -1.69
N LEU A 27 15.24 -6.82 -2.46
CA LEU A 27 15.49 -5.90 -3.58
C LEU A 27 16.34 -6.49 -4.71
N GLY A 28 16.43 -7.82 -4.80
CA GLY A 28 17.18 -8.57 -5.79
C GLY A 28 16.33 -9.65 -6.45
N LEU A 29 16.72 -10.02 -7.67
CA LEU A 29 16.08 -11.10 -8.44
C LEU A 29 16.36 -12.50 -7.87
N ASN A 30 17.47 -12.63 -7.14
CA ASN A 30 17.96 -13.90 -6.62
C ASN A 30 17.06 -14.48 -5.53
N ASN A 31 16.29 -13.68 -4.79
CA ASN A 31 15.33 -14.19 -3.80
C ASN A 31 14.40 -15.27 -4.37
N MET A 32 13.98 -15.13 -5.63
CA MET A 32 13.10 -16.06 -6.33
C MET A 32 13.78 -17.40 -6.61
N GLN A 33 15.10 -17.45 -6.77
CA GLN A 33 15.80 -18.73 -6.95
C GLN A 33 15.99 -19.49 -5.63
N ASP A 34 16.07 -18.75 -4.52
CA ASP A 34 16.41 -19.26 -3.19
C ASP A 34 15.17 -19.47 -2.30
N PHE A 35 14.00 -19.64 -2.90
CA PHE A 35 12.74 -19.85 -2.18
C PHE A 35 12.44 -18.74 -1.15
N TYR A 36 12.78 -17.50 -1.49
CA TYR A 36 12.75 -16.36 -0.58
C TYR A 36 13.52 -16.65 0.71
N TYR A 37 14.77 -17.11 0.57
CA TYR A 37 15.64 -17.53 1.67
C TYR A 37 14.99 -18.62 2.52
N GLU A 38 14.46 -19.65 1.84
CA GLU A 38 13.75 -20.80 2.39
C GLU A 38 12.41 -20.50 3.11
N MET A 39 12.05 -19.23 3.33
CA MET A 39 10.76 -18.87 3.96
C MET A 39 9.56 -19.42 3.18
N TRP A 40 9.66 -19.49 1.84
CA TRP A 40 8.60 -20.06 1.02
C TRP A 40 8.33 -21.53 1.33
N LEU A 41 9.33 -22.27 1.79
CA LEU A 41 9.22 -23.70 2.09
C LEU A 41 8.61 -23.99 3.46
N ASP A 42 8.47 -22.98 4.33
CA ASP A 42 7.82 -23.14 5.63
C ASP A 42 6.31 -23.41 5.42
N LYS A 43 5.83 -24.51 6.02
CA LYS A 43 4.43 -24.94 5.92
C LYS A 43 3.46 -23.99 6.62
N ARG A 44 3.95 -23.20 7.57
CA ARG A 44 3.16 -22.24 8.34
C ARG A 44 3.00 -20.90 7.63
N ARG A 45 3.64 -20.71 6.47
CA ARG A 45 3.49 -19.51 5.61
C ARG A 45 2.03 -19.12 5.39
N GLY A 46 1.13 -20.10 5.27
CA GLY A 46 -0.30 -19.87 5.11
C GLY A 46 -1.05 -19.38 6.36
N GLU A 47 -0.41 -19.27 7.52
CA GLU A 47 -1.06 -18.84 8.79
C GLU A 47 -1.11 -17.31 8.97
N VAL A 48 -0.36 -16.57 8.15
CA VAL A 48 -0.32 -15.11 8.14
C VAL A 48 -0.21 -14.60 6.70
N PRO A 49 -0.87 -13.49 6.33
CA PRO A 49 -0.67 -12.88 5.02
C PRO A 49 0.78 -12.45 4.81
N ILE A 50 1.42 -12.95 3.74
CA ILE A 50 2.77 -12.55 3.32
C ILE A 50 2.71 -12.09 1.86
N ASN A 51 3.22 -10.90 1.63
CA ASN A 51 3.32 -10.33 0.30
C ASN A 51 4.77 -10.49 -0.18
N TRP A 52 4.95 -11.08 -1.35
CA TRP A 52 6.25 -11.49 -1.87
C TRP A 52 6.66 -10.58 -3.02
N TRP A 53 7.86 -10.00 -2.89
CA TRP A 53 8.49 -9.23 -3.95
C TRP A 53 8.73 -10.16 -5.15
N LEU A 54 8.10 -9.84 -6.27
CA LEU A 54 8.25 -10.60 -7.51
C LEU A 54 8.80 -9.69 -8.59
N ASP A 55 9.93 -10.07 -9.18
CA ASP A 55 10.48 -9.40 -10.34
C ASP A 55 9.87 -9.97 -11.62
N PRO A 56 8.92 -9.24 -12.27
CA PRO A 56 8.13 -9.85 -13.32
C PRO A 56 8.91 -10.04 -14.62
N ILE A 57 10.08 -9.42 -14.77
CA ILE A 57 11.00 -9.66 -15.90
C ILE A 57 11.54 -11.11 -15.92
N VAL A 58 11.48 -11.84 -14.81
CA VAL A 58 11.90 -13.24 -14.70
C VAL A 58 11.14 -14.15 -15.68
N VAL A 59 9.93 -13.76 -16.09
CA VAL A 59 9.14 -14.52 -17.10
C VAL A 59 9.88 -14.73 -18.42
N ASP A 60 10.79 -13.83 -18.79
CA ASP A 60 11.49 -13.88 -20.08
C ASP A 60 12.63 -14.91 -20.08
N PHE A 61 13.24 -15.21 -18.93
CA PHE A 61 14.44 -16.05 -18.87
C PHE A 61 14.34 -17.26 -17.93
N CYS A 62 13.50 -17.20 -16.90
CA CYS A 62 13.24 -18.31 -15.98
C CYS A 62 11.73 -18.47 -15.65
N PRO A 63 10.85 -18.65 -16.66
CA PRO A 63 9.40 -18.71 -16.44
C PRO A 63 8.96 -19.85 -15.49
N GLY A 64 9.71 -20.95 -15.41
CA GLY A 64 9.41 -22.07 -14.51
C GLY A 64 9.48 -21.70 -13.02
N ILE A 65 10.32 -20.73 -12.64
CA ILE A 65 10.37 -20.23 -11.26
C ILE A 65 9.09 -19.46 -10.95
N VAL A 66 8.62 -18.62 -11.88
CA VAL A 66 7.36 -17.89 -11.73
C VAL A 66 6.19 -18.88 -11.65
N GLU A 67 6.12 -19.86 -12.54
CA GLU A 67 5.13 -20.93 -12.51
C GLU A 67 5.07 -21.64 -11.16
N TYR A 68 6.21 -22.08 -10.63
CA TYR A 68 6.29 -22.74 -9.34
C TYR A 68 5.67 -21.91 -8.21
N TYR A 69 5.96 -20.62 -8.17
CA TYR A 69 5.42 -19.73 -7.14
C TYR A 69 3.91 -19.55 -7.25
N TYR A 70 3.38 -19.40 -8.46
CA TYR A 70 1.93 -19.27 -8.66
C TYR A 70 1.18 -20.57 -8.36
N GLU A 71 1.77 -21.73 -8.68
CA GLU A 71 1.15 -23.04 -8.44
C GLU A 71 1.19 -23.48 -6.97
N THR A 72 2.19 -23.03 -6.22
CA THR A 72 2.40 -23.45 -4.82
C THR A 72 1.97 -22.43 -3.78
N LYS A 73 1.52 -21.23 -4.19
CA LYS A 73 1.06 -20.19 -3.29
C LYS A 73 -0.15 -20.64 -2.46
N THR A 74 -0.19 -20.23 -1.21
CA THR A 74 -1.37 -20.34 -0.36
C THR A 74 -2.35 -19.19 -0.65
N PRO A 75 -3.57 -19.20 -0.09
CA PRO A 75 -4.47 -18.05 -0.17
C PRO A 75 -3.93 -16.78 0.50
N ASN A 76 -3.02 -16.92 1.46
CA ASN A 76 -2.40 -15.82 2.21
C ASN A 76 -1.12 -15.28 1.56
N ASP A 77 -0.66 -15.92 0.48
CA ASP A 77 0.44 -15.41 -0.33
C ASP A 77 -0.09 -14.49 -1.44
N TYR A 78 0.56 -13.34 -1.63
CA TYR A 78 0.26 -12.40 -2.70
C TYR A 78 1.55 -11.84 -3.30
N PHE A 79 1.61 -11.69 -4.63
CA PHE A 79 2.77 -11.12 -5.30
C PHE A 79 2.56 -9.63 -5.57
N TYR A 80 3.56 -8.83 -5.20
CA TYR A 80 3.65 -7.43 -5.60
C TYR A 80 4.92 -7.23 -6.42
N SER A 81 4.89 -6.24 -7.31
CA SER A 81 5.93 -6.09 -8.32
C SER A 81 7.15 -5.34 -7.83
N ALA A 82 8.31 -5.87 -8.18
CA ALA A 82 9.61 -5.21 -8.13
C ALA A 82 9.75 -4.19 -9.25
N HIS A 83 9.38 -2.94 -8.99
CA HIS A 83 9.23 -1.95 -10.07
C HIS A 83 8.34 -2.54 -11.20
N VAL A 84 8.64 -2.27 -12.48
CA VAL A 84 7.91 -2.88 -13.62
C VAL A 84 8.78 -3.81 -14.48
N GLY A 85 10.06 -3.97 -14.14
CA GLY A 85 11.00 -4.72 -14.96
C GLY A 85 12.46 -4.50 -14.56
N GLY A 86 12.76 -4.58 -13.26
CA GLY A 86 14.10 -4.40 -12.71
C GLY A 86 14.31 -3.03 -12.05
N ARG A 87 15.30 -2.96 -11.15
CA ARG A 87 15.52 -1.82 -10.25
C ARG A 87 16.09 -0.60 -10.96
N ILE A 88 15.43 0.54 -10.77
CA ILE A 88 15.90 1.86 -11.21
C ILE A 88 15.74 2.87 -10.08
N ARG A 89 16.40 4.04 -10.18
CA ARG A 89 16.01 5.22 -9.41
C ARG A 89 15.18 6.14 -10.31
N PRO A 90 13.85 6.24 -10.13
CA PRO A 90 12.98 6.89 -11.10
C PRO A 90 13.35 8.34 -11.41
N SER A 91 13.68 9.14 -10.40
CA SER A 91 14.05 10.54 -10.60
C SER A 91 15.31 10.77 -11.41
N ASP A 92 16.19 9.77 -11.52
CA ASP A 92 17.45 9.88 -12.25
C ASP A 92 17.41 9.11 -13.58
N PHE A 93 16.30 8.42 -13.87
CA PHE A 93 16.23 7.52 -15.01
C PHE A 93 15.68 8.26 -16.24
N PRO A 94 16.51 8.55 -17.26
CA PRO A 94 16.11 9.43 -18.37
C PRO A 94 15.03 8.84 -19.28
N TYR A 95 14.85 7.52 -19.27
CA TYR A 95 13.88 6.80 -20.10
C TYR A 95 12.68 6.29 -19.29
N LEU A 96 12.29 7.01 -18.23
CA LEU A 96 11.29 6.56 -17.28
C LEU A 96 9.95 6.19 -17.92
N GLU A 97 9.42 7.06 -18.79
CA GLU A 97 8.17 6.80 -19.50
C GLU A 97 8.24 5.56 -20.39
N GLU A 98 9.34 5.37 -21.13
CA GLU A 98 9.54 4.19 -21.98
C GLU A 98 9.65 2.92 -21.12
N TYR A 99 10.39 2.98 -20.01
CA TYR A 99 10.53 1.88 -19.06
C TYR A 99 9.18 1.46 -18.47
N LEU A 100 8.35 2.41 -18.04
CA LEU A 100 7.01 2.15 -17.52
C LEU A 100 6.11 1.53 -18.59
N THR A 101 6.06 2.13 -19.77
CA THR A 101 5.23 1.67 -20.89
C THR A 101 5.61 0.25 -21.32
N ARG A 102 6.91 -0.04 -21.42
CA ARG A 102 7.40 -1.39 -21.79
C ARG A 102 7.23 -2.39 -20.67
N GLY A 103 7.30 -1.95 -19.42
CA GLY A 103 7.18 -2.79 -18.24
C GLY A 103 5.75 -3.21 -17.91
N GLN A 104 4.74 -2.44 -18.34
CA GLN A 104 3.33 -2.78 -18.11
C GLN A 104 2.98 -4.21 -18.54
N LYS A 105 3.51 -4.66 -19.69
CA LYS A 105 3.29 -6.04 -20.16
C LYS A 105 3.71 -7.10 -19.13
N TYR A 106 4.77 -6.85 -18.35
CA TYR A 106 5.26 -7.78 -17.34
C TYR A 106 4.34 -7.81 -16.13
N LEU A 107 3.81 -6.63 -15.74
CA LEU A 107 2.78 -6.55 -14.71
C LEU A 107 1.53 -7.33 -15.12
N ASP A 108 1.07 -7.16 -16.37
CA ASP A 108 -0.11 -7.85 -16.90
C ASP A 108 0.10 -9.36 -16.97
N MET A 109 1.24 -9.80 -17.52
CA MET A 109 1.59 -11.23 -17.62
C MET A 109 1.64 -11.92 -16.26
N CYS A 110 1.99 -11.19 -15.20
CA CYS A 110 2.07 -11.69 -13.84
C CYS A 110 0.88 -11.25 -12.97
N SER A 111 -0.18 -10.66 -13.52
CA SER A 111 -1.34 -10.21 -12.74
C SER A 111 -0.92 -9.36 -11.51
N LEU A 112 0.03 -8.44 -11.69
CA LEU A 112 0.56 -7.61 -10.60
C LEU A 112 -0.12 -6.24 -10.61
N LYS A 113 -0.87 -5.96 -9.54
CA LYS A 113 -1.63 -4.71 -9.37
C LYS A 113 -1.11 -3.80 -8.26
N VAL A 114 0.01 -4.17 -7.63
CA VAL A 114 0.72 -3.34 -6.66
C VAL A 114 2.20 -3.32 -7.03
N VAL A 115 2.79 -2.12 -7.13
CA VAL A 115 4.19 -1.93 -7.53
C VAL A 115 4.97 -1.29 -6.38
N ALA A 116 6.15 -1.83 -6.08
CA ALA A 116 7.00 -1.32 -5.01
C ALA A 116 8.38 -0.88 -5.52
N PHE A 117 8.86 0.23 -4.97
CA PHE A 117 10.18 0.79 -5.25
C PHE A 117 10.57 1.88 -4.25
N SER A 118 11.85 2.25 -4.20
CA SER A 118 12.33 3.46 -3.52
C SER A 118 12.92 4.43 -4.53
N ASN A 119 12.89 5.72 -4.19
CA ASN A 119 13.57 6.79 -4.92
C ASN A 119 14.67 7.45 -4.07
N HIS A 120 15.16 6.74 -3.04
CA HIS A 120 16.18 7.18 -2.10
C HIS A 120 15.82 8.51 -1.42
N ASN A 121 14.73 8.53 -0.64
CA ASN A 121 14.23 9.70 0.09
C ASN A 121 13.85 10.91 -0.79
N LYS A 122 13.68 10.72 -2.11
CA LYS A 122 13.24 11.79 -3.01
C LYS A 122 11.74 11.68 -3.32
N LYS A 123 10.96 12.58 -2.73
CA LYS A 123 9.55 12.79 -3.04
C LYS A 123 9.44 13.66 -4.30
N ASP A 124 9.22 13.03 -5.44
CA ASP A 124 9.22 13.69 -6.76
C ASP A 124 7.82 13.58 -7.38
N GLU A 125 7.08 14.71 -7.40
CA GLU A 125 5.68 14.74 -7.86
C GLU A 125 5.53 14.26 -9.31
N ALA A 126 6.47 14.61 -10.19
CA ALA A 126 6.45 14.18 -11.58
C ALA A 126 6.57 12.65 -11.72
N VAL A 127 7.31 12.00 -10.81
CA VAL A 127 7.40 10.53 -10.77
C VAL A 127 6.04 9.95 -10.38
N PHE A 128 5.40 10.46 -9.34
CA PHE A 128 4.11 9.91 -8.88
C PHE A 128 3.01 10.09 -9.93
N GLU A 129 2.94 11.26 -10.57
CA GLU A 129 2.02 11.54 -11.67
C GLU A 129 2.26 10.60 -12.85
N LEU A 130 3.51 10.44 -13.28
CA LEU A 130 3.84 9.61 -14.43
C LEU A 130 3.52 8.13 -14.18
N TYR A 131 3.89 7.59 -13.01
CA TYR A 131 3.55 6.21 -12.62
C TYR A 131 2.04 6.00 -12.56
N SER A 132 1.31 6.93 -11.93
CA SER A 132 -0.13 6.80 -11.76
C SER A 132 -0.90 6.90 -13.08
N LYS A 133 -0.37 7.69 -14.02
CA LYS A 133 -0.94 7.87 -15.36
C LYS A 133 -0.67 6.68 -16.29
N LEU A 134 0.54 6.13 -16.26
CA LEU A 134 0.96 5.13 -17.27
C LEU A 134 0.68 3.69 -16.87
N LEU A 135 0.64 3.39 -15.57
CA LEU A 135 0.51 2.01 -15.11
C LEU A 135 -0.94 1.65 -14.78
N ASP A 136 -1.39 0.51 -15.32
CA ASP A 136 -2.68 -0.10 -14.96
C ASP A 136 -2.53 -0.95 -13.69
N VAL A 137 -2.37 -0.27 -12.57
CA VAL A 137 -2.22 -0.84 -11.22
C VAL A 137 -3.17 -0.16 -10.24
N GLU A 138 -3.34 -0.72 -9.05
CA GLU A 138 -4.25 -0.19 -8.03
C GLU A 138 -3.52 0.69 -7.01
N GLY A 139 -2.23 0.44 -6.77
CA GLY A 139 -1.42 1.26 -5.88
C GLY A 139 0.05 0.88 -5.79
N PHE A 140 0.74 1.58 -4.90
CA PHE A 140 2.19 1.57 -4.78
C PHE A 140 2.64 1.46 -3.33
N SER A 141 3.71 0.70 -3.11
CA SER A 141 4.51 0.75 -1.88
C SER A 141 5.80 1.52 -2.17
N PHE A 142 5.94 2.72 -1.62
CA PHE A 142 7.00 3.64 -2.01
C PHE A 142 7.92 4.00 -0.84
N GLY A 143 9.21 3.70 -1.01
CA GLY A 143 10.26 3.97 -0.02
C GLY A 143 10.85 2.72 0.63
N PHE A 144 11.91 2.92 1.39
CA PHE A 144 12.67 1.91 2.13
C PHE A 144 12.48 2.12 3.65
N GLY A 145 11.29 1.76 4.14
CA GLY A 145 10.88 2.09 5.52
C GLY A 145 10.32 3.52 5.63
N PRO A 146 10.24 4.11 6.83
CA PRO A 146 9.59 5.41 7.04
C PRO A 146 10.45 6.55 6.49
N GLU A 147 10.47 6.69 5.15
CA GLU A 147 11.19 7.76 4.44
C GLU A 147 10.46 9.12 4.54
N PHE A 148 9.14 9.09 4.75
CA PHE A 148 8.28 10.28 4.77
C PHE A 148 7.32 10.28 5.95
N ILE A 149 6.93 11.48 6.40
CA ILE A 149 5.97 11.66 7.51
C ILE A 149 4.60 11.11 7.11
N GLU A 150 4.16 11.36 5.87
CA GLU A 150 2.86 10.89 5.40
C GLU A 150 2.86 9.39 5.17
N GLU A 151 1.90 8.69 5.80
CA GLU A 151 1.65 7.26 5.57
C GLU A 151 1.17 6.98 4.15
N LEU A 152 0.26 7.84 3.69
CA LEU A 152 -0.62 7.59 2.58
C LEU A 152 -0.90 8.89 1.83
N TRP A 153 -0.86 8.83 0.51
CA TRP A 153 -1.47 9.84 -0.36
C TRP A 153 -2.07 9.18 -1.60
N TYR A 154 -2.72 10.01 -2.41
CA TYR A 154 -3.36 9.58 -3.65
C TYR A 154 -2.93 10.47 -4.79
N VAL A 155 -2.74 9.85 -5.95
CA VAL A 155 -2.56 10.54 -7.23
C VAL A 155 -3.57 9.92 -8.19
N ASP A 156 -4.47 10.75 -8.73
CA ASP A 156 -5.66 10.31 -9.47
C ASP A 156 -6.47 9.26 -8.73
N ASP A 157 -6.60 8.02 -9.21
CA ASP A 157 -7.30 6.90 -8.57
C ASP A 157 -6.34 5.93 -7.83
N LYS A 158 -5.03 6.23 -7.85
CA LYS A 158 -3.97 5.36 -7.33
C LYS A 158 -3.63 5.68 -5.88
N VAL A 159 -3.31 4.62 -5.14
CA VAL A 159 -2.92 4.67 -3.73
C VAL A 159 -1.40 4.63 -3.63
N TRP A 160 -0.82 5.48 -2.79
CA TRP A 160 0.61 5.46 -2.49
C TRP A 160 0.80 5.31 -0.97
N ILE A 161 1.35 4.18 -0.55
CA ILE A 161 1.65 3.90 0.86
C ILE A 161 3.16 3.87 1.07
N VAL A 162 3.63 4.53 2.11
CA VAL A 162 5.03 4.50 2.54
C VAL A 162 5.18 3.46 3.65
N PRO A 163 6.05 2.45 3.46
CA PRO A 163 6.35 1.48 4.52
C PRO A 163 6.72 2.17 5.82
N ARG A 164 6.25 1.62 6.95
CA ARG A 164 6.58 2.17 8.28
C ARG A 164 7.74 1.43 8.94
N PHE A 165 8.20 0.35 8.31
CA PHE A 165 9.36 -0.41 8.70
C PHE A 165 9.97 -1.07 7.46
N MET A 166 11.29 -1.24 7.44
CA MET A 166 12.01 -2.09 6.48
C MET A 166 13.30 -2.56 7.16
N GLY A 167 13.46 -3.86 7.35
CA GLY A 167 14.66 -4.40 8.00
C GLY A 167 14.43 -5.78 8.60
N ASP A 168 15.15 -6.06 9.69
CA ASP A 168 15.03 -7.29 10.44
C ASP A 168 13.66 -7.38 11.13
N PRO A 169 12.81 -8.39 10.84
CA PRO A 169 11.47 -8.45 11.45
C PRO A 169 11.51 -8.49 12.99
N ARG A 170 12.59 -8.97 13.60
CA ARG A 170 12.75 -8.99 15.06
C ARG A 170 12.75 -7.60 15.70
N GLU A 171 13.01 -6.55 14.92
CA GLU A 171 12.97 -5.15 15.36
C GLU A 171 11.63 -4.46 14.99
N ALA A 172 10.78 -5.12 14.21
CA ALA A 172 9.57 -4.51 13.65
C ALA A 172 8.52 -4.19 14.71
N TYR A 173 8.35 -5.04 15.73
CA TYR A 173 7.32 -4.86 16.75
C TYR A 173 7.41 -3.49 17.42
N GLU A 174 8.59 -3.12 17.93
CA GLU A 174 8.79 -1.86 18.64
C GLU A 174 8.58 -0.66 17.72
N ALA A 175 9.14 -0.69 16.51
CA ALA A 175 8.97 0.39 15.54
C ALA A 175 7.50 0.61 15.14
N ILE A 176 6.75 -0.48 14.96
CA ILE A 176 5.32 -0.40 14.60
C ILE A 176 4.47 0.03 15.80
N ARG A 177 4.80 -0.43 17.01
CA ARG A 177 4.16 0.02 18.24
C ARG A 177 4.30 1.52 18.42
N GLU A 178 5.52 2.04 18.31
CA GLU A 178 5.79 3.49 18.39
C GLU A 178 5.01 4.27 17.32
N TYR A 179 4.92 3.76 16.10
CA TYR A 179 4.16 4.41 15.04
C TYR A 179 2.65 4.45 15.33
N ILE A 180 2.06 3.33 15.77
CA ILE A 180 0.64 3.25 16.14
C ILE A 180 0.33 4.22 17.30
N GLU A 181 1.19 4.27 18.32
CA GLU A 181 1.03 5.17 19.48
C GLU A 181 1.20 6.65 19.09
N SER A 182 2.03 6.95 18.08
CA SER A 182 2.26 8.32 17.61
C SER A 182 1.06 8.96 16.90
N SER A 183 0.09 8.15 16.46
CA SER A 183 -1.04 8.60 15.64
C SER A 183 -2.39 8.16 16.21
N LYS A 184 -3.23 9.14 16.53
CA LYS A 184 -4.63 8.90 16.90
C LYS A 184 -5.55 8.68 15.69
N ARG A 185 -5.03 8.82 14.46
CA ARG A 185 -5.84 8.66 13.24
C ARG A 185 -6.19 7.18 13.07
N ARG A 186 -7.45 6.89 12.79
CA ARG A 186 -7.90 5.59 12.27
C ARG A 186 -8.76 5.79 11.02
N PRO A 187 -8.72 4.84 10.07
CA PRO A 187 -7.84 3.68 10.02
C PRO A 187 -6.36 4.07 9.78
N LEU A 188 -5.43 3.18 10.11
CA LEU A 188 -4.02 3.26 9.69
C LEU A 188 -3.72 2.18 8.64
N PHE A 189 -2.78 2.46 7.74
CA PHE A 189 -2.37 1.57 6.65
C PHE A 189 -0.85 1.37 6.67
N ILE A 190 -0.43 0.25 7.25
CA ILE A 190 0.98 -0.01 7.57
C ILE A 190 1.51 -1.13 6.66
N ILE A 191 2.62 -0.85 5.98
CA ILE A 191 3.45 -1.88 5.36
C ILE A 191 4.68 -2.09 6.24
N ILE A 192 4.90 -3.34 6.65
CA ILE A 192 6.11 -3.81 7.33
C ILE A 192 6.99 -4.50 6.27
N GLY A 193 8.05 -3.83 5.84
CA GLY A 193 9.06 -4.40 4.96
C GLY A 193 9.91 -5.41 5.71
N VAL A 194 9.90 -6.67 5.24
CA VAL A 194 10.69 -7.76 5.79
C VAL A 194 11.93 -7.93 4.92
N GLY A 195 13.06 -7.48 5.44
CA GLY A 195 14.35 -7.56 4.76
C GLY A 195 14.87 -8.99 4.75
N LEU A 196 14.75 -9.66 3.61
CA LEU A 196 15.12 -11.07 3.47
C LEU A 196 16.63 -11.32 3.67
N TRP A 197 17.48 -10.29 3.50
CA TRP A 197 18.91 -10.34 3.81
C TRP A 197 19.23 -10.58 5.30
N HIS A 198 18.23 -10.53 6.19
CA HIS A 198 18.36 -10.91 7.61
C HIS A 198 18.09 -12.40 7.87
N PHE A 199 17.82 -13.20 6.84
CA PHE A 199 17.41 -14.61 6.94
C PHE A 199 16.22 -14.83 7.90
N PRO A 200 15.12 -14.07 7.73
CA PRO A 200 13.97 -14.21 8.60
C PRO A 200 13.26 -15.55 8.40
N LYS A 201 12.43 -15.92 9.36
CA LYS A 201 11.57 -17.11 9.35
C LYS A 201 10.10 -16.68 9.41
N VAL A 202 9.21 -17.57 8.98
CA VAL A 202 7.77 -17.36 9.16
C VAL A 202 7.41 -17.22 10.64
N GLU A 203 8.15 -17.87 11.54
CA GLU A 203 8.00 -17.68 13.00
C GLU A 203 8.10 -16.21 13.41
N ASP A 204 9.09 -15.46 12.90
CA ASP A 204 9.30 -14.06 13.29
C ASP A 204 8.05 -13.22 12.97
N LEU A 205 7.38 -13.51 11.84
CA LEU A 205 6.14 -12.86 11.42
C LEU A 205 4.94 -13.23 12.31
N LEU A 206 4.86 -14.49 12.72
CA LEU A 206 3.83 -14.97 13.63
C LEU A 206 3.99 -14.37 15.02
N GLU A 207 5.22 -14.26 15.52
CA GLU A 207 5.54 -13.62 16.80
C GLU A 207 5.10 -12.15 16.79
N ILE A 208 5.47 -11.37 15.76
CA ILE A 208 5.02 -9.96 15.61
C ILE A 208 3.49 -9.87 15.59
N LYS A 209 2.83 -10.78 14.87
CA LYS A 209 1.36 -10.81 14.79
C LYS A 209 0.72 -11.04 16.15
N GLU A 210 1.22 -12.00 16.93
CA GLU A 210 0.70 -12.30 18.26
C GLU A 210 1.01 -11.18 19.25
N GLU A 211 2.19 -10.56 19.19
CA GLU A 211 2.55 -9.43 20.05
C GLU A 211 1.68 -8.20 19.78
N LEU A 212 1.47 -7.83 18.51
CA LEU A 212 0.58 -6.71 18.17
C LEU A 212 -0.87 -7.01 18.56
N LYS A 213 -1.36 -8.22 18.33
CA LYS A 213 -2.69 -8.62 18.81
C LYS A 213 -2.81 -8.60 20.33
N LYS A 214 -1.78 -8.99 21.06
CA LYS A 214 -1.77 -8.91 22.53
C LYS A 214 -1.84 -7.48 23.04
N SER A 215 -1.15 -6.56 22.36
CA SER A 215 -1.07 -5.15 22.77
C SER A 215 -2.31 -4.33 22.40
N TYR A 216 -2.94 -4.64 21.26
CA TYR A 216 -4.00 -3.80 20.67
C TYR A 216 -5.31 -4.55 20.42
N GLY A 217 -5.36 -5.85 20.69
CA GLY A 217 -6.56 -6.68 20.57
C GLY A 217 -7.11 -6.69 19.15
N ASP A 218 -8.43 -6.50 19.06
CA ASP A 218 -9.16 -6.51 17.80
C ASP A 218 -8.85 -5.29 16.92
N GLU A 219 -8.14 -4.27 17.40
CA GLU A 219 -7.79 -3.11 16.58
C GLU A 219 -6.86 -3.48 15.40
N ILE A 220 -6.08 -4.55 15.54
CA ILE A 220 -5.11 -4.98 14.53
C ILE A 220 -5.73 -5.93 13.53
N LEU A 221 -5.54 -5.62 12.24
CA LEU A 221 -5.94 -6.46 11.13
C LEU A 221 -4.74 -6.72 10.22
N PHE A 222 -4.24 -7.95 10.21
CA PHE A 222 -3.24 -8.39 9.23
C PHE A 222 -3.93 -8.79 7.92
N CYS A 223 -3.44 -8.28 6.80
CA CYS A 223 -4.04 -8.46 5.48
C CYS A 223 -2.97 -8.58 4.37
N ARG A 224 -3.40 -9.03 3.20
CA ARG A 224 -2.59 -8.93 1.99
C ARG A 224 -2.51 -7.47 1.54
N VAL A 225 -1.50 -7.14 0.76
CA VAL A 225 -1.26 -5.75 0.33
C VAL A 225 -2.34 -5.26 -0.64
N ASP A 226 -2.99 -6.14 -1.40
CA ASP A 226 -4.14 -5.76 -2.23
C ASP A 226 -5.35 -5.35 -1.40
N GLU A 227 -5.63 -6.08 -0.31
CA GLU A 227 -6.66 -5.72 0.67
C GLU A 227 -6.32 -4.41 1.38
N LEU A 228 -5.05 -4.18 1.73
CA LEU A 228 -4.56 -2.92 2.30
C LEU A 228 -4.81 -1.73 1.35
N ILE A 229 -4.48 -1.90 0.07
CA ILE A 229 -4.73 -0.89 -0.98
C ILE A 229 -6.24 -0.67 -1.17
N GLY A 230 -7.03 -1.74 -1.17
CA GLY A 230 -8.49 -1.68 -1.22
C GLY A 230 -9.07 -0.86 -0.06
N ALA A 231 -8.60 -1.11 1.16
CA ALA A 231 -9.03 -0.41 2.36
C ALA A 231 -8.69 1.09 2.28
N ALA A 232 -7.50 1.43 1.76
CA ALA A 232 -7.13 2.81 1.50
C ALA A 232 -8.05 3.49 0.46
N LYS A 233 -8.41 2.81 -0.64
CA LYS A 233 -9.37 3.34 -1.63
C LYS A 233 -10.76 3.57 -1.02
N ALA A 234 -11.24 2.63 -0.22
CA ALA A 234 -12.49 2.75 0.50
C ALA A 234 -12.46 3.96 1.46
N TYR A 235 -11.34 4.16 2.16
CA TYR A 235 -11.15 5.27 3.10
C TYR A 235 -11.22 6.62 2.40
N ARG A 236 -10.55 6.78 1.26
CA ARG A 236 -10.67 8.00 0.44
C ARG A 236 -12.11 8.31 0.06
N SER A 237 -12.87 7.29 -0.31
CA SER A 237 -14.27 7.43 -0.70
C SER A 237 -15.12 7.92 0.47
N LEU A 238 -14.87 7.43 1.69
CA LEU A 238 -15.51 7.92 2.92
C LEU A 238 -15.14 9.37 3.23
N GLU A 239 -13.85 9.73 3.19
CA GLU A 239 -13.39 11.10 3.41
C GLU A 239 -13.98 12.08 2.40
N GLY A 240 -14.03 11.69 1.12
CA GLY A 240 -14.64 12.48 0.05
C GLY A 240 -16.12 12.76 0.29
N ARG A 241 -16.88 11.74 0.68
CA ARG A 241 -18.32 11.88 1.05
C ARG A 241 -18.51 12.79 2.25
N ALA A 242 -17.69 12.64 3.29
CA ALA A 242 -17.74 13.50 4.47
C ALA A 242 -17.47 14.96 4.12
N ARG A 243 -16.39 15.23 3.37
CA ARG A 243 -16.01 16.58 2.93
C ARG A 243 -17.10 17.22 2.05
N GLY A 244 -17.72 16.44 1.17
CA GLY A 244 -18.88 16.88 0.37
C GLY A 244 -20.07 17.29 1.24
N ARG A 245 -20.43 16.49 2.24
CA ARG A 245 -21.52 16.79 3.18
C ARG A 245 -21.25 18.07 3.98
N TYR A 246 -20.04 18.26 4.51
CA TYR A 246 -19.68 19.50 5.20
C TYR A 246 -19.77 20.71 4.29
N ARG A 247 -19.32 20.61 3.04
CA ARG A 247 -19.40 21.71 2.06
C ARG A 247 -20.86 22.13 1.80
N VAL A 248 -21.79 21.17 1.70
CA VAL A 248 -23.23 21.46 1.55
C VAL A 248 -23.78 22.15 2.80
N ILE A 249 -23.45 21.66 4.01
CA ILE A 249 -23.88 22.29 5.26
C ILE A 249 -23.36 23.74 5.34
N TRP A 250 -22.09 23.97 5.03
CA TRP A 250 -21.50 25.31 5.01
C TRP A 250 -22.21 26.27 4.04
N ILE A 251 -22.55 25.79 2.84
CA ILE A 251 -23.34 26.58 1.87
C ILE A 251 -24.72 26.91 2.43
N LEU A 252 -25.41 25.96 3.06
CA LEU A 252 -26.72 26.19 3.67
C LEU A 252 -26.65 27.18 4.84
N VAL A 253 -25.64 27.09 5.69
CA VAL A 253 -25.40 28.06 6.78
C VAL A 253 -25.14 29.45 6.21
N LEU A 254 -24.30 29.58 5.18
CA LEU A 254 -24.01 30.86 4.53
C LEU A 254 -25.28 31.46 3.92
N LEU A 255 -26.08 30.66 3.20
CA LEU A 255 -27.36 31.11 2.61
C LEU A 255 -28.35 31.56 3.70
N THR A 256 -28.41 30.83 4.81
CA THR A 256 -29.27 31.20 5.94
C THR A 256 -28.83 32.52 6.55
N LEU A 257 -27.52 32.71 6.80
CA LEU A 257 -26.97 33.98 7.31
C LEU A 257 -27.26 35.15 6.36
N ILE A 258 -27.10 34.95 5.06
CA ILE A 258 -27.42 35.96 4.03
C ILE A 258 -28.91 36.31 4.07
N CYS A 259 -29.80 35.31 4.11
CA CYS A 259 -31.25 35.55 4.20
C CYS A 259 -31.63 36.31 5.47
N THR A 260 -31.03 35.93 6.60
CA THR A 260 -31.27 36.59 7.89
C THR A 260 -30.83 38.05 7.85
N LEU A 261 -29.67 38.33 7.24
CA LEU A 261 -29.16 39.68 7.04
C LEU A 261 -30.06 40.51 6.12
N ILE A 262 -30.56 39.95 5.03
CA ILE A 262 -31.51 40.61 4.12
C ILE A 262 -32.79 40.98 4.87
N VAL A 263 -33.34 40.05 5.66
CA VAL A 263 -34.54 40.29 6.47
C VAL A 263 -34.30 41.40 7.50
N LEU A 264 -33.18 41.36 8.23
CA LEU A 264 -32.78 42.42 9.16
C LEU A 264 -32.65 43.79 8.48
N LEU A 265 -31.99 43.85 7.32
CA LEU A 265 -31.84 45.08 6.54
C LEU A 265 -33.19 45.59 6.00
N HIS A 266 -34.12 44.70 5.68
CA HIS A 266 -35.48 45.08 5.28
C HIS A 266 -36.25 45.72 6.45
N PHE A 267 -36.23 45.09 7.63
CA PHE A 267 -36.86 45.63 8.84
C PHE A 267 -36.24 46.96 9.30
N LEU A 268 -34.93 47.15 9.10
CA LEU A 268 -34.23 48.42 9.40
C LEU A 268 -34.53 49.53 8.38
N LYS A 269 -34.96 49.20 7.16
CA LYS A 269 -35.29 50.17 6.11
C LYS A 269 -36.77 50.57 6.04
N THR A 270 -37.68 49.83 6.66
CA THR A 270 -39.08 50.23 6.82
C THR A 270 -39.18 51.34 7.89
N PRO A 271 -39.50 52.60 7.52
CA PRO A 271 -39.80 53.63 8.50
C PRO A 271 -41.10 53.28 9.22
N ARG A 272 -41.16 53.52 10.53
CA ARG A 272 -42.44 53.61 11.24
C ARG A 272 -43.28 54.77 10.72
#